data_AF-A0A1E5UQ45-F1
#
_entry.id   AF-A0A1E5UQ45-F1
#
_cell.length_a   1.000
_cell.length_b   1.000
_cell.length_c   1.000
_cell.angle_alpha   90.00
_cell.angle_beta   90.00
_cell.angle_gamma   90.00
#
_symmetry.space_group_name_H-M   'P 1'
#
loop_
_entity.id
_entity.type
_entity.pdbx_description
1 polymer ?
#
loop_
_entity_poly.entity_id
_entity_poly.type
_entity_poly.pdbx_seq_one_letter_code
_entity_poly.pdbx_strand_id
1 'polypeptide(L)'
;MVITLSILRQEGIQNLGGLPCLHFLCLTVLTTDSAEERIIVGIDQARFQSLSDFSFCNYKMGLTFAQGAMRKLEKLEVTFRVRGRKDGYGDFDLGLENLSSVNQVFAKISCTGSTLCDVEDADSAMRKATDMNMNHPKLEVMNYYEDEMTEVKVCCSVKKLDEERDEVSAGKVDYFAKLVFSKLAHIAINTGKAPVPAGELQSKEETMEQLIHHPRQRPVKTLGQSGSGTKRPVQETTTPLNRKKKRTIVRPAKQGRAGARDNPKEAGMEDTMDFPTTEKNPTPQLVAQIKELEADLEQEYEHRTRTKADHQDTLRGVHNQLEALGEEWNSLFEQNKKLAANLKETKQIAKNAEGRATGYHNSFNQVQAKLEKVHKEKEELEASLQLEQTMHRDGDA
;
A
#
# COMPACT_ATOMS: atom_id res chain seq x y z
N MET A 1 -19.23 12.32 -11.56
CA MET A 1 -18.89 11.39 -12.64
C MET A 1 -17.86 10.39 -12.11
N VAL A 2 -18.04 9.09 -12.32
CA VAL A 2 -17.10 8.04 -11.90
C VAL A 2 -16.63 7.29 -13.14
N ILE A 3 -15.32 7.20 -13.37
CA ILE A 3 -14.74 6.57 -14.56
C ILE A 3 -13.59 5.66 -14.13
N THR A 4 -13.56 4.46 -14.70
CA THR A 4 -12.41 3.55 -14.61
C THR A 4 -11.76 3.43 -15.98
N LEU A 5 -10.46 3.67 -16.05
CA LEU A 5 -9.67 3.60 -17.28
C LEU A 5 -8.53 2.60 -17.12
N SER A 6 -8.28 1.81 -18.17
CA SER A 6 -7.06 1.00 -18.23
C SER A 6 -5.82 1.87 -18.35
N ILE A 7 -5.88 2.89 -19.21
CA ILE A 7 -4.78 3.82 -19.50
C ILE A 7 -5.31 5.26 -19.45
N LEU A 8 -4.58 6.16 -18.78
CA LEU A 8 -4.82 7.61 -18.86
C LEU A 8 -3.68 8.29 -19.61
N ARG A 9 -4.04 9.20 -20.53
CA ARG A 9 -3.15 10.07 -21.32
C ARG A 9 -3.41 11.54 -20.99
N GLN A 10 -2.46 12.42 -21.32
CA GLN A 10 -2.59 13.86 -21.15
C GLN A 10 -3.84 14.44 -21.86
N GLU A 11 -4.13 13.98 -23.08
CA GLU A 11 -5.34 14.40 -23.81
C GLU A 11 -6.63 13.95 -23.10
N GLY A 12 -6.62 12.77 -22.47
CA GLY A 12 -7.77 12.23 -21.76
C GLY A 12 -8.18 13.11 -20.57
N ILE A 13 -7.21 13.49 -19.72
CA ILE A 13 -7.50 14.38 -18.59
C ILE A 13 -7.95 15.76 -19.06
N GLN A 14 -7.38 16.22 -20.17
CA GLN A 14 -7.75 17.48 -20.80
C GLN A 14 -9.18 17.49 -21.34
N ASN A 15 -9.63 16.39 -21.96
CA ASN A 15 -10.99 16.24 -22.44
C ASN A 15 -12.00 16.21 -21.30
N LEU A 16 -11.68 15.52 -20.19
CA LEU A 16 -12.50 15.55 -18.98
C LEU A 16 -12.61 16.96 -18.38
N GLY A 17 -11.52 17.73 -18.43
CA GLY A 17 -11.51 19.12 -17.98
C GLY A 17 -12.29 20.09 -18.86
N GLY A 18 -12.58 19.73 -20.11
CA GLY A 18 -13.42 20.52 -21.01
C GLY A 18 -14.92 20.38 -20.77
N LEU A 19 -15.34 19.47 -19.89
CA LEU A 19 -16.76 19.23 -19.63
C LEU A 19 -17.37 20.40 -18.84
N PRO A 20 -18.41 21.08 -19.38
CA PRO A 20 -19.11 22.12 -18.64
C PRO A 20 -19.83 21.50 -17.43
N CYS A 21 -19.82 22.21 -16.30
CA CYS A 21 -20.53 21.82 -15.07
C CYS A 21 -20.05 20.50 -14.41
N LEU A 22 -18.84 20.04 -14.68
CA LEU A 22 -18.27 18.90 -13.97
C LEU A 22 -17.88 19.31 -12.53
N HIS A 23 -18.74 19.01 -11.56
CA HIS A 23 -18.50 19.31 -10.14
C HIS A 23 -17.73 18.21 -9.40
N PHE A 24 -18.06 16.94 -9.69
CA PHE A 24 -17.45 15.77 -9.06
C PHE A 24 -16.84 14.84 -10.10
N LEU A 25 -15.60 14.44 -9.89
CA LEU A 25 -14.90 13.45 -10.71
C LEU A 25 -14.19 12.44 -9.81
N CYS A 26 -14.52 11.17 -9.97
CA CYS A 26 -13.74 10.06 -9.43
C CYS A 26 -13.16 9.26 -10.59
N LEU A 27 -11.83 9.13 -10.61
CA LEU A 27 -11.09 8.55 -11.71
C LEU A 27 -10.16 7.46 -11.18
N THR A 28 -10.45 6.21 -11.56
CA THR A 28 -9.62 5.05 -11.24
C THR A 28 -8.83 4.65 -12.48
N VAL A 29 -7.51 4.64 -12.39
CA VAL A 29 -6.60 4.38 -13.51
C VAL A 29 -5.69 3.21 -13.16
N LEU A 30 -5.73 2.14 -13.97
CA LEU A 30 -4.88 0.98 -13.77
C LEU A 30 -3.42 1.27 -14.15
N THR A 31 -3.19 1.94 -15.28
CA THR A 31 -1.85 2.26 -15.80
C THR A 31 -1.81 3.65 -16.45
N THR A 32 -0.64 4.28 -16.49
CA THR A 32 -0.37 5.44 -17.36
C THR A 32 0.29 4.95 -18.65
N ASP A 33 0.11 5.70 -19.74
CA ASP A 33 0.46 5.27 -21.10
C ASP A 33 1.96 4.92 -21.28
N SER A 34 2.80 5.44 -20.40
CA SER A 34 4.21 5.09 -20.24
C SER A 34 4.56 4.95 -18.75
N ALA A 35 5.58 4.14 -18.46
CA ALA A 35 6.12 3.99 -17.11
C ALA A 35 6.72 5.30 -16.54
N GLU A 36 6.98 6.29 -17.39
CA GLU A 36 7.71 7.54 -17.07
C GLU A 36 6.91 8.82 -17.39
N GLU A 37 5.76 8.72 -18.07
CA GLU A 37 4.99 9.91 -18.46
C GLU A 37 4.08 10.38 -17.33
N ARG A 38 4.52 11.46 -16.67
CA ARG A 38 3.79 12.18 -15.63
C ARG A 38 2.71 13.05 -16.26
N ILE A 39 1.45 12.83 -15.89
CA ILE A 39 0.32 13.66 -16.31
C ILE A 39 0.35 14.95 -15.48
N ILE A 40 0.32 16.08 -16.17
CA ILE A 40 0.36 17.41 -15.55
C ILE A 40 -1.00 18.08 -15.73
N VAL A 41 -1.65 18.42 -14.62
CA VAL A 41 -2.89 19.21 -14.60
C VAL A 41 -2.53 20.67 -14.34
N GLY A 42 -3.12 21.62 -15.08
CA GLY A 42 -2.90 23.07 -14.85
C GLY A 42 -2.25 23.84 -16.00
N ILE A 43 -1.88 23.16 -17.10
CA ILE A 43 -1.30 23.82 -18.29
C ILE A 43 -2.30 24.75 -19.00
N ASP A 44 -3.60 24.50 -18.83
CA ASP A 44 -4.67 25.24 -19.49
C ASP A 44 -5.72 25.69 -18.46
N GLN A 45 -5.77 27.01 -18.23
CA GLN A 45 -6.64 27.64 -17.23
C GLN A 45 -8.14 27.53 -17.57
N ALA A 46 -8.49 27.20 -18.82
CA ALA A 46 -9.89 27.10 -19.23
C ALA A 46 -10.56 25.79 -18.80
N ARG A 47 -9.80 24.82 -18.27
CA ARG A 47 -10.29 23.48 -17.93
C ARG A 47 -10.64 23.36 -16.45
N PHE A 48 -11.58 22.46 -16.14
CA PHE A 48 -12.08 22.17 -14.78
C PHE A 48 -12.68 23.39 -14.05
N GLN A 49 -13.41 24.24 -14.77
CA GLN A 49 -13.96 25.50 -14.21
C GLN A 49 -15.00 25.34 -13.10
N SER A 50 -15.54 24.14 -12.93
CA SER A 50 -16.60 23.85 -11.95
C SER A 50 -16.25 22.72 -10.97
N LEU A 51 -15.08 22.08 -11.11
CA LEU A 51 -14.73 20.90 -10.34
C LEU A 51 -14.44 21.28 -8.89
N SER A 52 -15.25 20.80 -7.96
CA SER A 52 -15.14 21.00 -6.51
C SER A 52 -14.60 19.76 -5.80
N ASP A 53 -14.85 18.57 -6.33
CA ASP A 53 -14.51 17.31 -5.69
C ASP A 53 -13.81 16.39 -6.70
N PHE A 54 -12.57 16.03 -6.41
CA PHE A 54 -11.75 15.17 -7.27
C PHE A 54 -11.18 13.99 -6.48
N SER A 55 -11.45 12.79 -6.94
CA SER A 55 -10.83 11.56 -6.45
C SER A 55 -10.03 10.91 -7.56
N PHE A 56 -8.76 10.62 -7.30
CA PHE A 56 -7.85 9.99 -8.23
C PHE A 56 -7.21 8.76 -7.62
N CYS A 57 -7.48 7.60 -8.18
CA CYS A 57 -6.92 6.33 -7.75
C CYS A 57 -6.00 5.78 -8.83
N ASN A 58 -4.70 5.73 -8.54
CA ASN A 58 -3.71 5.14 -9.44
C ASN A 58 -2.52 4.61 -8.64
N TYR A 59 -2.16 3.35 -8.91
CA TYR A 59 -1.08 2.67 -8.21
C TYR A 59 0.24 3.46 -8.16
N LYS A 60 0.66 4.07 -9.28
CA LYS A 60 1.91 4.84 -9.38
C LYS A 60 1.74 6.32 -9.05
N MET A 61 0.51 6.79 -8.82
CA MET A 61 0.18 8.21 -8.72
C MET A 61 0.79 9.03 -9.87
N GLY A 62 0.48 8.69 -11.12
CA GLY A 62 1.07 9.35 -12.28
C GLY A 62 0.57 10.75 -12.61
N LEU A 63 -0.05 11.45 -11.65
CA LEU A 63 -0.65 12.76 -11.84
C LEU A 63 0.01 13.78 -10.91
N THR A 64 0.24 14.98 -11.43
CA THR A 64 0.78 16.13 -10.68
C THR A 64 0.04 17.40 -11.03
N PHE A 65 -0.06 18.31 -10.06
CA PHE A 65 -0.78 19.56 -10.18
C PHE A 65 0.22 20.71 -10.34
N ALA A 66 0.16 21.39 -11.48
CA ALA A 66 0.88 22.61 -11.75
C ALA A 66 0.04 23.84 -11.31
N GLN A 67 0.68 25.00 -11.27
CA GLN A 67 0.03 26.26 -10.92
C GLN A 67 -1.21 26.51 -11.78
N GLY A 68 -2.32 26.88 -11.14
CA GLY A 68 -3.58 27.14 -11.82
C GLY A 68 -4.42 25.89 -12.12
N ALA A 69 -3.98 24.70 -11.67
CA ALA A 69 -4.79 23.50 -11.71
C ALA A 69 -6.10 23.65 -10.92
N MET A 70 -7.20 23.17 -11.51
CA MET A 70 -8.51 22.95 -10.86
C MET A 70 -8.91 24.06 -9.86
N ARG A 71 -9.09 25.29 -10.36
CA ARG A 71 -9.21 26.52 -9.54
C ARG A 71 -10.40 26.60 -8.56
N LYS A 72 -11.32 25.64 -8.59
CA LYS A 72 -12.45 25.57 -7.65
C LYS A 72 -12.46 24.26 -6.84
N LEU A 73 -11.38 23.49 -6.92
CA LEU A 73 -11.28 22.22 -6.22
C LEU A 73 -11.21 22.47 -4.73
N GLU A 74 -12.21 21.99 -3.99
CA GLU A 74 -12.30 22.10 -2.53
C GLU A 74 -11.79 20.83 -1.87
N LYS A 75 -12.16 19.65 -2.40
CA LYS A 75 -11.82 18.34 -1.85
C LYS A 75 -11.03 17.51 -2.84
N LEU A 76 -9.86 17.06 -2.40
CA LEU A 76 -9.00 16.15 -3.15
C LEU A 76 -8.86 14.84 -2.41
N GLU A 77 -9.08 13.73 -3.09
CA GLU A 77 -8.72 12.39 -2.63
C GLU A 77 -7.71 11.76 -3.60
N VAL A 78 -6.58 11.30 -3.08
CA VAL A 78 -5.56 10.59 -3.86
C VAL A 78 -5.32 9.21 -3.26
N THR A 79 -5.30 8.18 -4.11
CA THR A 79 -5.00 6.81 -3.70
C THR A 79 -3.85 6.25 -4.53
N PHE A 80 -2.77 5.81 -3.86
CA PHE A 80 -1.59 5.28 -4.53
C PHE A 80 -0.72 4.38 -3.64
N ARG A 81 0.23 3.66 -4.25
CA ARG A 81 1.22 2.86 -3.52
C ARG A 81 2.56 3.60 -3.44
N VAL A 82 3.13 3.68 -2.24
CA VAL A 82 4.40 4.39 -1.98
C VAL A 82 5.50 3.90 -2.91
N ARG A 83 5.77 2.59 -2.89
CA ARG A 83 6.75 1.99 -3.81
C ARG A 83 6.45 2.25 -5.28
N GLY A 84 5.17 2.20 -5.68
CA GLY A 84 4.77 2.45 -7.05
C GLY A 84 5.11 3.87 -7.52
N ARG A 85 4.86 4.87 -6.67
CA ARG A 85 5.23 6.26 -6.93
C ARG A 85 6.75 6.45 -6.92
N LYS A 86 7.44 5.92 -5.91
CA LYS A 86 8.90 6.05 -5.78
C LYS A 86 9.65 5.43 -6.96
N ASP A 87 9.31 4.19 -7.33
CA ASP A 87 9.95 3.48 -8.45
C ASP A 87 9.62 4.13 -9.80
N GLY A 88 8.44 4.74 -9.93
CA GLY A 88 8.00 5.37 -11.20
C GLY A 88 8.50 6.80 -11.40
N TYR A 89 8.59 7.59 -10.34
CA TYR A 89 8.78 9.04 -10.44
C TYR A 89 9.90 9.59 -9.53
N GLY A 90 10.45 8.79 -8.62
CA GLY A 90 11.57 9.18 -7.76
C GLY A 90 11.25 10.16 -6.62
N ASP A 91 10.02 10.68 -6.56
CA ASP A 91 9.58 11.64 -5.55
C ASP A 91 8.11 11.40 -5.15
N PHE A 92 7.67 12.06 -4.08
CA PHE A 92 6.27 12.08 -3.62
C PHE A 92 5.60 13.43 -3.82
N ASP A 93 6.19 14.29 -4.65
CA ASP A 93 5.68 15.64 -4.87
C ASP A 93 4.53 15.60 -5.89
N LEU A 94 3.32 15.87 -5.39
CA LEU A 94 2.11 15.93 -6.20
C LEU A 94 1.80 17.35 -6.69
N GLY A 95 2.52 18.37 -6.20
CA GLY A 95 2.22 19.77 -6.47
C GLY A 95 0.98 20.29 -5.74
N LEU A 96 0.73 19.82 -4.51
CA LEU A 96 -0.45 20.22 -3.73
C LEU A 96 -0.44 21.71 -3.38
N GLU A 97 0.74 22.30 -3.24
CA GLU A 97 0.96 23.73 -3.02
C GLU A 97 0.38 24.61 -4.15
N ASN A 98 0.18 24.03 -5.35
CA ASN A 98 -0.32 24.73 -6.52
C ASN A 98 -1.86 24.84 -6.59
N LEU A 99 -2.58 24.16 -5.69
CA LEU A 99 -4.04 24.11 -5.67
C LEU A 99 -4.63 25.28 -4.86
N SER A 100 -5.17 26.28 -5.55
CA SER A 100 -5.54 27.57 -4.95
C SER A 100 -6.84 27.59 -4.13
N SER A 101 -7.62 26.51 -4.11
CA SER A 101 -8.94 26.50 -3.44
C SER A 101 -9.19 25.25 -2.60
N VAL A 102 -8.21 24.34 -2.53
CA VAL A 102 -8.36 23.10 -1.78
C VAL A 102 -8.38 23.41 -0.29
N ASN A 103 -9.33 22.80 0.42
CA ASN A 103 -9.47 22.93 1.86
C ASN A 103 -9.34 21.58 2.58
N GLN A 104 -9.50 20.46 1.86
CA GLN A 104 -9.40 19.11 2.39
C GLN A 104 -8.66 18.20 1.41
N VAL A 105 -7.67 17.48 1.92
CA VAL A 105 -6.90 16.47 1.17
C VAL A 105 -6.97 15.15 1.93
N PHE A 106 -7.45 14.11 1.27
CA PHE A 106 -7.46 12.74 1.76
C PHE A 106 -6.43 11.91 0.98
N ALA A 107 -5.43 11.39 1.67
CA ALA A 107 -4.39 10.57 1.08
C ALA A 107 -4.53 9.12 1.55
N LYS A 108 -4.84 8.23 0.61
CA LYS A 108 -4.98 6.80 0.83
C LYS A 108 -3.75 6.09 0.29
N ILE A 109 -2.88 5.65 1.19
CA ILE A 109 -1.53 5.21 0.84
C ILE A 109 -1.38 3.71 1.08
N SER A 110 -1.10 2.94 0.02
CA SER A 110 -0.72 1.53 0.13
C SER A 110 0.76 1.42 0.47
N CYS A 111 1.04 0.72 1.57
CA CYS A 111 2.39 0.51 2.11
C CYS A 111 3.05 -0.77 1.57
N THR A 112 2.29 -1.61 0.85
CA THR A 112 2.75 -2.89 0.33
C THR A 112 4.13 -2.80 -0.31
N GLY A 113 5.05 -3.66 0.11
CA GLY A 113 6.39 -3.78 -0.43
C GLY A 113 7.28 -2.53 -0.30
N SER A 114 6.86 -1.51 0.46
CA SER A 114 7.62 -0.27 0.69
C SER A 114 8.37 -0.36 2.03
N THR A 115 9.43 0.42 2.20
CA THR A 115 10.08 0.54 3.51
C THR A 115 9.38 1.59 4.37
N LEU A 116 9.58 1.54 5.69
CA LEU A 116 9.08 2.56 6.62
C LEU A 116 9.56 3.97 6.21
N CYS A 117 10.83 4.10 5.82
CA CYS A 117 11.38 5.39 5.39
C CYS A 117 10.74 5.90 4.11
N ASP A 118 10.35 5.03 3.18
CA ASP A 118 9.61 5.47 1.99
C ASP A 118 8.25 6.05 2.35
N VAL A 119 7.59 5.46 3.35
CA VAL A 119 6.26 5.89 3.81
C VAL A 119 6.37 7.20 4.61
N GLU A 120 7.40 7.33 5.44
CA GLU A 120 7.73 8.58 6.15
C GLU A 120 8.10 9.72 5.18
N ASP A 121 8.86 9.42 4.12
CA ASP A 121 9.19 10.38 3.06
C ASP A 121 7.92 10.85 2.33
N ALA A 122 6.99 9.93 2.05
CA ALA A 122 5.71 10.25 1.41
C ALA A 122 4.81 11.12 2.30
N ASP A 123 4.63 10.74 3.57
CA ASP A 123 3.85 11.52 4.55
C ASP A 123 4.46 12.92 4.76
N SER A 124 5.79 12.99 4.90
CA SER A 124 6.52 14.26 5.04
C SER A 124 6.37 15.15 3.82
N ALA A 125 6.45 14.59 2.60
CA ALA A 125 6.25 15.35 1.37
C ALA A 125 4.82 15.90 1.26
N MET A 126 3.82 15.08 1.59
CA MET A 126 2.41 15.50 1.59
C MET A 126 2.16 16.62 2.59
N ARG A 127 2.65 16.48 3.84
CA ARG A 127 2.54 17.51 4.88
C ARG A 127 3.21 18.80 4.45
N LYS A 128 4.46 18.71 3.96
CA LYS A 128 5.19 19.87 3.45
C LYS A 128 4.43 20.59 2.34
N ALA A 129 3.88 19.85 1.38
CA ALA A 129 3.13 20.46 0.27
C ALA A 129 1.83 21.13 0.75
N THR A 130 1.14 20.56 1.73
CA THR A 130 -0.04 21.19 2.35
C THR A 130 0.31 22.40 3.22
N ASP A 131 1.44 22.37 3.91
CA ASP A 131 1.93 23.49 4.73
C ASP A 131 2.36 24.68 3.85
N MET A 132 2.89 24.41 2.66
CA MET A 132 3.26 25.43 1.67
C MET A 132 2.06 25.96 0.86
N ASN A 133 0.88 25.33 0.95
CA ASN A 133 -0.31 25.78 0.25
C ASN A 133 -0.91 27.00 0.97
N MET A 134 -1.28 28.05 0.22
CA MET A 134 -1.84 29.28 0.78
C MET A 134 -3.10 29.10 1.64
N ASN A 135 -3.89 28.05 1.42
CA ASN A 135 -5.11 27.77 2.19
C ASN A 135 -4.90 26.79 3.34
N HIS A 136 -3.68 26.25 3.51
CA HIS A 136 -3.36 25.24 4.52
C HIS A 136 -4.45 24.15 4.65
N PRO A 137 -4.70 23.38 3.56
CA PRO A 137 -5.79 22.41 3.56
C PRO A 137 -5.60 21.37 4.67
N LYS A 138 -6.72 20.92 5.24
CA LYS A 138 -6.71 19.83 6.21
C LYS A 138 -6.27 18.55 5.50
N LEU A 139 -5.12 18.02 5.92
CA LEU A 139 -4.59 16.75 5.41
C LEU A 139 -4.98 15.59 6.33
N GLU A 140 -5.62 14.57 5.76
CA GLU A 140 -5.88 13.29 6.40
C GLU A 140 -5.17 12.17 5.62
N VAL A 141 -4.22 11.51 6.27
CA VAL A 141 -3.46 10.40 5.69
C VAL A 141 -3.95 9.09 6.29
N MET A 142 -4.29 8.13 5.44
CA MET A 142 -4.69 6.79 5.80
C MET A 142 -3.78 5.78 5.11
N ASN A 143 -3.07 5.00 5.91
CA ASN A 143 -2.18 3.96 5.44
C ASN A 143 -2.90 2.61 5.39
N TYR A 144 -2.63 1.82 4.36
CA TYR A 144 -3.16 0.47 4.17
C TYR A 144 -2.01 -0.52 3.96
N TYR A 145 -2.22 -1.77 4.37
CA TYR A 145 -1.25 -2.86 4.18
C TYR A 145 0.13 -2.55 4.80
N GLU A 146 0.14 -1.93 5.99
CA GLU A 146 1.35 -1.63 6.74
C GLU A 146 2.10 -2.91 7.15
N ASP A 147 1.37 -4.00 7.34
CA ASP A 147 1.87 -5.35 7.58
C ASP A 147 2.59 -5.97 6.36
N GLU A 148 2.37 -5.43 5.17
CA GLU A 148 3.05 -5.85 3.93
C GLU A 148 4.29 -4.99 3.59
N MET A 149 4.73 -4.11 4.50
CA MET A 149 5.98 -3.36 4.33
C MET A 149 7.20 -4.29 4.33
N THR A 150 8.25 -3.92 3.60
CA THR A 150 9.52 -4.65 3.62
C THR A 150 10.35 -4.25 4.83
N GLU A 151 10.80 -5.23 5.60
CA GLU A 151 11.81 -5.02 6.64
C GLU A 151 13.16 -4.68 6.00
N VAL A 152 13.55 -3.39 6.03
CA VAL A 152 14.91 -2.98 5.70
C VAL A 152 15.58 -2.43 6.96
N LYS A 153 16.81 -2.92 7.21
CA LYS A 153 17.74 -2.38 8.21
C LYS A 153 17.76 -0.85 8.11
N VAL A 154 17.22 -0.20 9.14
CA VAL A 154 17.37 1.21 9.50
C VAL A 154 18.07 2.03 8.40
N CYS A 155 17.30 2.71 7.55
CA CYS A 155 17.86 3.83 6.82
C CYS A 155 18.07 4.97 7.82
N CYS A 156 19.21 4.92 8.54
CA CYS A 156 19.76 6.12 9.13
C CYS A 156 20.22 7.00 7.97
N SER A 157 19.33 7.83 7.47
CA SER A 157 19.73 9.00 6.70
C SER A 157 20.32 10.00 7.69
N VAL A 158 21.61 9.84 7.98
CA VAL A 158 22.48 10.95 8.37
C VAL A 158 22.56 11.90 7.17
N LYS A 159 21.50 12.70 6.97
CA LYS A 159 21.47 13.85 6.06
C LYS A 159 20.52 14.88 6.67
N LYS A 160 21.02 15.59 7.68
CA LYS A 160 20.62 16.92 8.21
C LYS A 160 21.13 17.07 9.65
N LEU A 161 22.45 17.02 9.83
CA LEU A 161 23.09 17.41 11.09
C LEU A 161 24.11 18.53 10.85
N ASP A 162 23.77 19.51 10.02
CA ASP A 162 24.56 20.76 9.94
C ASP A 162 23.69 22.03 9.92
N GLU A 163 22.36 21.93 9.95
CA GLU A 163 21.46 23.09 10.03
C GLU A 163 20.36 22.77 11.05
N GLU A 164 20.11 23.70 11.98
CA GLU A 164 19.27 23.56 13.19
C GLU A 164 19.94 22.91 14.41
N ARG A 165 21.09 23.46 14.79
CA ARG A 165 21.43 23.58 16.21
C ARG A 165 20.64 24.76 16.76
N ASP A 166 19.41 24.48 17.22
CA ASP A 166 18.68 25.16 18.30
C ASP A 166 17.17 24.89 18.15
N GLU A 167 16.70 23.76 18.71
CA GLU A 167 15.41 23.59 19.41
C GLU A 167 15.19 22.10 19.74
N VAL A 168 15.69 21.67 20.90
CA VAL A 168 15.44 20.34 21.45
C VAL A 168 14.05 20.36 22.10
N SER A 169 13.06 19.75 21.45
CA SER A 169 11.81 19.34 22.11
C SER A 169 11.76 17.82 22.26
N ALA A 170 11.34 17.38 23.45
CA ALA A 170 11.45 16.03 24.00
C ALA A 170 10.75 14.89 23.22
N GLY A 171 10.19 15.13 22.04
CA GLY A 171 9.41 14.16 21.26
C GLY A 171 10.24 13.15 20.45
N LYS A 172 11.48 13.48 20.05
CA LYS A 172 12.31 12.57 19.23
C LYS A 172 13.01 11.47 20.02
N VAL A 173 13.27 11.69 21.32
CA VAL A 173 13.96 10.72 22.20
C VAL A 173 13.02 9.56 22.58
N ASP A 174 11.73 9.83 22.73
CA ASP A 174 10.70 8.84 23.08
C ASP A 174 10.45 7.83 21.94
N TYR A 175 10.52 8.28 20.68
CA TYR A 175 10.32 7.40 19.52
C TYR A 175 11.51 6.44 19.30
N PHE A 176 12.74 6.93 19.45
CA PHE A 176 13.93 6.08 19.39
C PHE A 176 13.98 5.05 20.53
N ALA A 177 13.60 5.44 21.75
CA ALA A 177 13.48 4.51 22.87
C ALA A 177 12.44 3.41 22.57
N LYS A 178 11.24 3.77 22.10
CA LYS A 178 10.19 2.81 21.72
C LYS A 178 10.64 1.84 20.62
N LEU A 179 11.42 2.31 19.65
CA LEU A 179 11.94 1.49 18.55
C LEU A 179 13.02 0.49 19.01
N VAL A 180 13.89 0.91 19.94
CA VAL A 180 14.90 0.02 20.54
C VAL A 180 14.24 -1.02 21.45
N PHE A 181 13.26 -0.62 22.27
CA PHE A 181 12.51 -1.53 23.12
C PHE A 181 11.68 -2.54 22.32
N SER A 182 11.06 -2.12 21.21
CA SER A 182 10.33 -3.02 20.31
C SER A 182 11.26 -4.07 19.67
N LYS A 183 12.48 -3.67 19.26
CA LYS A 183 13.47 -4.62 18.70
C LYS A 183 14.04 -5.57 19.74
N LEU A 184 14.30 -5.13 20.98
CA LEU A 184 14.75 -6.01 22.06
C LEU A 184 13.66 -7.02 22.47
N ALA A 185 12.39 -6.61 22.45
CA ALA A 185 11.26 -7.51 22.70
C ALA A 185 11.10 -8.59 21.61
N HIS A 186 11.29 -8.25 20.34
CA HIS A 186 11.28 -9.22 19.24
C HIS A 186 12.43 -10.22 19.29
N ILE A 187 13.63 -9.79 19.73
CA ILE A 187 14.78 -10.69 19.91
C ILE A 187 14.52 -11.68 21.06
N ALA A 188 13.92 -11.22 22.17
CA ALA A 188 13.62 -12.07 23.32
C ALA A 188 12.56 -13.15 23.04
N ILE A 189 11.58 -12.85 22.18
CA ILE A 189 10.51 -13.79 21.80
C ILE A 189 11.03 -14.89 20.85
N ASN A 190 12.02 -14.58 20.00
CA ASN A 190 12.52 -15.51 18.99
C ASN A 190 13.67 -16.43 19.46
N THR A 191 14.31 -16.16 20.61
CA THR A 191 15.46 -16.98 21.06
C THR A 191 15.16 -18.00 22.16
N GLY A 192 13.96 -18.02 22.74
CA GLY A 192 13.52 -19.07 23.68
C GLY A 192 14.43 -19.35 24.89
N LYS A 193 15.38 -18.47 25.21
CA LYS A 193 16.29 -18.59 26.35
C LYS A 193 16.06 -17.43 27.31
N ALA A 194 15.69 -17.78 28.53
CA ALA A 194 15.65 -16.83 29.64
C ALA A 194 17.05 -16.25 29.91
N PRO A 195 17.18 -14.96 30.27
CA PRO A 195 18.44 -14.40 30.71
C PRO A 195 18.81 -14.97 32.09
N VAL A 196 20.02 -15.50 32.20
CA VAL A 196 20.66 -15.84 33.47
C VAL A 196 20.83 -14.55 34.29
N PRO A 197 20.45 -14.51 35.57
CA PRO A 197 20.64 -13.32 36.39
C PRO A 197 22.13 -13.10 36.65
N ALA A 198 22.58 -11.86 36.45
CA ALA A 198 23.93 -11.42 36.74
C ALA A 198 24.12 -11.31 38.26
N GLY A 199 24.90 -12.24 38.81
CA GLY A 199 25.48 -12.17 40.15
C GLY A 199 26.69 -13.09 40.21
N GLU A 200 27.87 -12.47 40.39
CA GLU A 200 29.14 -13.04 40.92
C GLU A 200 29.82 -14.14 40.06
N LEU A 201 31.08 -14.11 39.64
CA LEU A 201 32.35 -13.44 39.93
C LEU A 201 33.18 -13.62 38.61
N GLN A 202 34.25 -12.91 38.25
CA GLN A 202 35.43 -12.57 39.02
C GLN A 202 36.33 -11.68 38.13
N SER A 203 37.11 -10.84 38.82
CA SER A 203 38.19 -9.99 38.35
C SER A 203 39.13 -10.61 37.29
N LYS A 204 39.54 -9.78 36.32
CA LYS A 204 40.95 -9.58 35.97
C LYS A 204 41.12 -8.30 35.14
N GLU A 205 41.66 -7.33 35.85
CA GLU A 205 42.31 -6.12 35.40
C GLU A 205 43.57 -6.49 34.59
N GLU A 206 43.74 -5.96 33.38
CA GLU A 206 45.06 -5.73 32.75
C GLU A 206 44.90 -4.84 31.50
N THR A 207 45.11 -3.55 31.73
CA THR A 207 45.79 -2.52 30.91
C THR A 207 45.94 -2.76 29.40
N MET A 208 45.29 -1.92 28.59
CA MET A 208 45.56 -1.80 27.15
C MET A 208 46.01 -0.38 26.78
N GLU A 209 47.12 0.06 27.39
CA GLU A 209 48.07 0.96 26.75
C GLU A 209 49.31 0.14 26.40
N GLN A 210 49.43 -0.25 25.12
CA GLN A 210 50.70 -0.43 24.39
C GLN A 210 50.44 -1.14 23.07
N LEU A 211 50.61 -0.39 21.98
CA LEU A 211 51.38 -0.71 20.77
C LEU A 211 50.76 -0.10 19.51
N ILE A 212 51.03 1.19 19.37
CA ILE A 212 51.26 1.80 18.07
C ILE A 212 52.58 1.21 17.53
N HIS A 213 52.53 0.48 16.42
CA HIS A 213 53.56 0.51 15.38
C HIS A 213 53.03 -0.13 14.07
N HIS A 214 52.99 0.69 13.02
CA HIS A 214 52.82 0.33 11.59
C HIS A 214 53.98 -0.59 11.11
N PRO A 215 54.02 -1.22 9.89
CA PRO A 215 53.31 -0.86 8.65
C PRO A 215 52.91 -2.02 7.65
N ARG A 216 52.14 -1.62 6.61
CA ARG A 216 52.12 -2.08 5.20
C ARG A 216 52.34 -3.57 4.84
N GLN A 217 51.39 -4.11 4.06
CA GLN A 217 51.68 -4.76 2.76
C GLN A 217 50.60 -4.45 1.70
N ARG A 218 51.04 -3.93 0.54
CA ARG A 218 50.51 -4.23 -0.81
C ARG A 218 51.60 -5.08 -1.51
N PRO A 219 51.42 -5.70 -2.69
CA PRO A 219 50.31 -5.70 -3.67
C PRO A 219 49.88 -7.15 -4.03
N VAL A 220 49.01 -7.43 -5.01
CA VAL A 220 49.38 -7.77 -6.40
C VAL A 220 48.18 -7.51 -7.33
N LYS A 221 48.46 -6.85 -8.46
CA LYS A 221 47.61 -6.78 -9.66
C LYS A 221 47.94 -7.97 -10.56
N THR A 222 46.93 -8.54 -11.22
CA THR A 222 47.12 -9.19 -12.53
C THR A 222 46.08 -8.65 -13.51
N LEU A 223 46.62 -8.18 -14.63
CA LEU A 223 45.95 -7.66 -15.82
C LEU A 223 46.08 -8.73 -16.91
N GLY A 224 45.03 -8.92 -17.71
CA GLY A 224 45.02 -9.60 -19.01
C GLY A 224 43.57 -9.60 -19.51
N GLN A 225 43.16 -8.77 -20.48
CA GLN A 225 43.31 -8.92 -21.95
C GLN A 225 42.98 -10.36 -22.41
N SER A 226 42.14 -10.67 -23.41
CA SER A 226 41.37 -9.95 -24.43
C SER A 226 40.66 -11.03 -25.30
N GLY A 227 39.59 -10.70 -26.03
CA GLY A 227 39.07 -11.48 -27.17
C GLY A 227 37.67 -12.07 -26.94
N SER A 228 36.59 -11.49 -27.49
CA SER A 228 36.05 -11.67 -28.85
C SER A 228 35.46 -13.05 -29.12
N GLY A 229 34.14 -13.14 -29.34
CA GLY A 229 33.53 -14.33 -29.95
C GLY A 229 32.08 -14.61 -29.57
N THR A 230 31.15 -13.99 -30.31
CA THR A 230 29.97 -14.63 -30.92
C THR A 230 29.18 -15.71 -30.13
N LYS A 231 27.92 -15.41 -29.78
CA LYS A 231 26.68 -15.99 -30.38
C LYS A 231 25.49 -15.78 -29.43
N ARG A 232 24.52 -14.99 -29.90
CA ARG A 232 23.13 -15.00 -29.41
C ARG A 232 22.44 -16.28 -29.90
N PRO A 233 21.58 -16.92 -29.11
CA PRO A 233 20.48 -17.71 -29.64
C PRO A 233 19.28 -16.80 -29.83
N VAL A 234 18.88 -16.69 -31.09
CA VAL A 234 17.58 -16.23 -31.56
C VAL A 234 16.55 -17.30 -31.17
N GLN A 235 15.46 -16.92 -30.51
CA GLN A 235 14.22 -17.71 -30.54
C GLN A 235 13.19 -16.93 -31.36
N GLU A 236 13.01 -17.39 -32.59
CA GLU A 236 11.87 -17.07 -33.43
C GLU A 236 10.63 -17.69 -32.79
N THR A 237 9.62 -16.86 -32.50
CA THR A 237 8.25 -17.33 -32.31
C THR A 237 7.41 -16.65 -33.36
N THR A 238 7.25 -17.33 -34.49
CA THR A 238 6.35 -16.99 -35.58
C THR A 238 4.91 -17.08 -35.08
N THR A 239 4.27 -15.92 -34.94
CA THR A 239 2.83 -15.78 -34.75
C THR A 239 2.14 -15.89 -36.12
N PRO A 240 1.15 -16.79 -36.32
CA PRO A 240 0.37 -16.77 -37.53
C PRO A 240 -0.65 -15.63 -37.53
N LEU A 241 -0.59 -14.92 -38.64
CA LEU A 241 -1.36 -13.76 -39.06
C LEU A 241 -2.88 -14.00 -39.09
N ASN A 242 -3.59 -13.04 -38.51
CA ASN A 242 -5.02 -12.76 -38.63
C ASN A 242 -5.52 -12.86 -40.09
N ARG A 243 -6.50 -13.74 -40.38
CA ARG A 243 -7.33 -13.67 -41.60
C ARG A 243 -8.70 -13.11 -41.26
N LYS A 244 -8.86 -11.80 -41.47
CA LYS A 244 -10.15 -11.09 -41.50
C LYS A 244 -10.99 -11.62 -42.68
N LYS A 245 -12.08 -12.35 -42.41
CA LYS A 245 -13.21 -12.45 -43.36
C LYS A 245 -14.18 -11.32 -43.04
N LYS A 246 -14.20 -10.30 -43.91
CA LYS A 246 -15.26 -9.29 -43.95
C LYS A 246 -16.59 -9.98 -44.25
N ARG A 247 -17.58 -9.83 -43.38
CA ARG A 247 -18.98 -10.05 -43.73
C ARG A 247 -19.72 -8.72 -43.56
N THR A 248 -19.96 -8.08 -44.71
CA THR A 248 -20.74 -6.85 -44.83
C THR A 248 -22.20 -7.17 -44.46
N ILE A 249 -22.69 -6.63 -43.35
CA ILE A 249 -24.13 -6.61 -43.04
C ILE A 249 -24.62 -5.21 -43.36
N VAL A 250 -25.33 -5.09 -44.48
CA VAL A 250 -26.09 -3.89 -44.84
C VAL A 250 -27.35 -3.88 -43.96
N ARG A 251 -27.43 -2.93 -43.01
CA ARG A 251 -28.67 -2.63 -42.29
C ARG A 251 -29.44 -1.55 -43.06
N PRO A 252 -30.69 -1.76 -43.46
CA PRO A 252 -31.57 -0.67 -43.86
C PRO A 252 -32.12 0.03 -42.61
N ALA A 253 -32.08 1.36 -42.63
CA ALA A 253 -32.67 2.23 -41.62
C ALA A 253 -34.20 2.09 -41.57
N LYS A 254 -34.77 2.10 -40.36
CA LYS A 254 -36.16 2.53 -40.16
C LYS A 254 -36.24 3.51 -39.02
N GLN A 255 -36.63 4.73 -39.39
CA GLN A 255 -37.09 5.80 -38.52
C GLN A 255 -38.45 5.43 -37.92
N GLY A 256 -38.68 5.88 -36.68
CA GLY A 256 -39.88 6.66 -36.35
C GLY A 256 -41.15 5.93 -35.92
N ARG A 257 -41.42 6.09 -34.61
CA ARG A 257 -42.69 6.51 -33.99
C ARG A 257 -43.79 5.47 -33.67
N ALA A 258 -43.94 5.27 -32.35
CA ALA A 258 -45.13 5.28 -31.50
C ALA A 258 -46.54 5.13 -32.10
N GLY A 259 -47.37 4.33 -31.43
CA GLY A 259 -48.83 4.55 -31.40
C GLY A 259 -49.69 3.31 -31.17
N ALA A 260 -50.19 3.18 -29.94
CA ALA A 260 -51.51 2.68 -29.51
C ALA A 260 -52.17 1.43 -30.15
N ARG A 261 -52.58 0.52 -29.26
CA ARG A 261 -53.70 -0.41 -29.44
C ARG A 261 -55.00 0.37 -29.73
N ASP A 262 -55.85 -0.15 -30.61
CA ASP A 262 -57.28 -0.41 -30.36
C ASP A 262 -57.94 -1.04 -31.62
N ASN A 263 -58.58 -2.20 -31.43
CA ASN A 263 -59.64 -2.76 -32.29
C ASN A 263 -60.97 -2.04 -31.94
N PRO A 264 -62.13 -2.17 -32.64
CA PRO A 264 -62.56 -3.22 -33.60
C PRO A 264 -63.48 -2.74 -34.78
N LYS A 265 -63.85 -3.67 -35.68
CA LYS A 265 -65.24 -4.01 -36.13
C LYS A 265 -65.39 -4.37 -37.63
N GLU A 266 -66.01 -5.53 -37.80
CA GLU A 266 -66.74 -6.14 -38.91
C GLU A 266 -67.16 -5.28 -40.10
N ALA A 267 -66.94 -5.81 -41.32
CA ALA A 267 -67.97 -5.93 -42.37
C ALA A 267 -67.48 -6.89 -43.45
N GLY A 268 -68.28 -7.91 -43.75
CA GLY A 268 -67.98 -8.91 -44.77
C GLY A 268 -68.14 -8.37 -46.18
N MET A 269 -67.36 -8.92 -47.10
CA MET A 269 -67.72 -9.16 -48.49
C MET A 269 -66.96 -10.41 -48.92
N GLU A 270 -67.74 -11.45 -49.24
CA GLU A 270 -67.29 -12.64 -49.95
C GLU A 270 -66.78 -12.21 -51.33
N ASP A 271 -65.48 -12.40 -51.58
CA ASP A 271 -64.99 -12.63 -52.93
C ASP A 271 -64.24 -13.95 -52.94
N THR A 272 -64.89 -14.93 -53.56
CA THR A 272 -64.37 -16.25 -53.88
C THR A 272 -63.16 -16.09 -54.80
N MET A 273 -61.96 -16.13 -54.23
CA MET A 273 -60.72 -16.26 -54.99
C MET A 273 -60.24 -17.71 -54.86
N ASP A 274 -60.61 -18.53 -55.84
CA ASP A 274 -60.02 -19.84 -56.10
C ASP A 274 -58.51 -19.67 -56.28
N PHE A 275 -57.73 -20.00 -55.25
CA PHE A 275 -56.30 -20.23 -55.39
C PHE A 275 -56.09 -21.66 -55.85
N PRO A 276 -55.39 -21.91 -56.97
CA PRO A 276 -55.03 -23.26 -57.34
C PRO A 276 -54.06 -23.81 -56.29
N THR A 277 -54.52 -24.74 -55.47
CA THR A 277 -53.67 -25.63 -54.66
C THR A 277 -52.92 -26.56 -55.61
N THR A 278 -51.87 -26.06 -56.24
CA THR A 278 -50.80 -26.92 -56.72
C THR A 278 -50.03 -27.41 -55.50
N GLU A 279 -50.46 -28.54 -54.93
CA GLU A 279 -49.60 -29.41 -54.11
C GLU A 279 -48.40 -29.83 -54.97
N LYS A 280 -47.35 -29.01 -54.97
CA LYS A 280 -46.03 -29.44 -55.43
C LYS A 280 -45.46 -30.32 -54.32
N ASN A 281 -45.63 -31.63 -54.46
CA ASN A 281 -44.88 -32.58 -53.64
C ASN A 281 -43.39 -32.21 -53.70
N PRO A 282 -42.74 -31.90 -52.56
CA PRO A 282 -41.36 -31.48 -52.56
C PRO A 282 -40.49 -32.61 -53.12
N THR A 283 -39.54 -32.25 -53.99
CA THR A 283 -38.59 -33.22 -54.55
C THR A 283 -37.90 -33.99 -53.42
N PRO A 284 -37.72 -35.32 -53.51
CA PRO A 284 -37.11 -36.14 -52.45
C PRO A 284 -35.78 -35.60 -51.92
N GLN A 285 -35.03 -34.90 -52.77
CA GLN A 285 -33.76 -34.26 -52.46
C GLN A 285 -33.90 -33.06 -51.49
N LEU A 286 -34.97 -32.27 -51.62
CA LEU A 286 -35.27 -31.15 -50.72
C LEU A 286 -35.75 -31.66 -49.36
N VAL A 287 -36.56 -32.74 -49.36
CA VAL A 287 -37.02 -33.40 -48.12
C VAL A 287 -35.83 -33.98 -47.35
N ALA A 288 -34.85 -34.56 -48.03
CA ALA A 288 -33.62 -35.05 -47.41
C ALA A 288 -32.79 -33.93 -46.78
N GLN A 289 -32.61 -32.81 -47.48
CA GLN A 289 -31.88 -31.64 -46.96
C GLN A 289 -32.56 -31.00 -45.74
N ILE A 290 -33.90 -30.94 -45.73
CA ILE A 290 -34.67 -30.43 -44.58
C ILE A 290 -34.45 -31.33 -43.36
N LYS A 291 -34.52 -32.66 -43.54
CA LYS A 291 -34.27 -33.63 -42.45
C LYS A 291 -32.85 -33.53 -41.89
N GLU A 292 -31.86 -33.28 -42.74
CA GLU A 292 -30.46 -33.09 -42.32
C GLU A 292 -30.30 -31.80 -41.50
N LEU A 293 -30.88 -30.68 -41.96
CA LEU A 293 -30.87 -29.42 -41.22
C LEU A 293 -31.63 -29.49 -39.88
N GLU A 294 -32.74 -30.23 -39.82
CA GLU A 294 -33.48 -30.49 -38.59
C GLU A 294 -32.62 -31.28 -37.58
N ALA A 295 -31.88 -32.29 -38.04
CA ALA A 295 -30.98 -33.07 -37.19
C ALA A 295 -29.80 -32.23 -36.67
N ASP A 296 -29.19 -31.40 -37.53
CA ASP A 296 -28.11 -30.49 -37.14
C ASP A 296 -28.58 -29.45 -36.09
N LEU A 297 -29.79 -28.92 -36.27
CA LEU A 297 -30.37 -27.95 -35.35
C LEU A 297 -30.66 -28.58 -33.97
N GLU A 298 -31.19 -29.81 -33.96
CA GLU A 298 -31.43 -30.56 -32.72
C GLU A 298 -30.11 -30.83 -31.99
N GLN A 299 -29.06 -31.23 -32.72
CA GLN A 299 -27.74 -31.45 -32.15
C GLN A 299 -27.12 -30.16 -31.56
N GLU A 300 -27.28 -29.01 -32.24
CA GLU A 300 -26.82 -27.72 -31.71
C GLU A 300 -27.59 -27.34 -30.44
N TYR A 301 -28.91 -27.59 -30.40
CA TYR A 301 -29.75 -27.32 -29.24
C TYR A 301 -29.35 -28.18 -28.03
N GLU A 302 -29.13 -29.47 -28.23
CA GLU A 302 -28.62 -30.36 -27.18
C GLU A 302 -27.24 -29.92 -26.68
N HIS A 303 -26.32 -29.59 -27.59
CA HIS A 303 -24.98 -29.12 -27.24
C HIS A 303 -25.04 -27.81 -26.43
N ARG A 304 -25.87 -26.86 -26.84
CA ARG A 304 -26.07 -25.60 -26.12
C ARG A 304 -26.69 -25.84 -24.73
N THR A 305 -27.59 -26.82 -24.61
CA THR A 305 -28.21 -27.18 -23.34
C THR A 305 -27.21 -27.82 -22.38
N ARG A 306 -26.39 -28.76 -22.86
CA ARG A 306 -25.31 -29.40 -22.06
C ARG A 306 -24.27 -28.38 -21.60
N THR A 307 -23.77 -27.56 -22.52
CA THR A 307 -22.79 -26.51 -22.17
C THR A 307 -23.35 -25.54 -21.15
N LYS A 308 -24.61 -25.10 -21.28
CA LYS A 308 -25.25 -24.24 -20.28
C LYS A 308 -25.32 -24.90 -18.90
N ALA A 309 -25.63 -26.20 -18.83
CA ALA A 309 -25.62 -26.95 -17.58
C ALA A 309 -24.21 -27.02 -16.98
N ASP A 310 -23.19 -27.33 -17.77
CA ASP A 310 -21.78 -27.39 -17.32
C ASP A 310 -21.31 -26.03 -16.75
N HIS A 311 -21.67 -24.93 -17.41
CA HIS A 311 -21.34 -23.58 -16.93
C HIS A 311 -22.07 -23.27 -15.62
N GLN A 312 -23.33 -23.69 -15.48
CA GLN A 312 -24.11 -23.50 -14.25
C GLN A 312 -23.52 -24.31 -13.08
N ASP A 313 -23.05 -25.52 -13.34
CA ASP A 313 -22.38 -26.37 -12.36
C ASP A 313 -21.03 -25.79 -11.93
N THR A 314 -20.27 -25.27 -12.88
CA THR A 314 -19.01 -24.56 -12.61
C THR A 314 -19.25 -23.32 -11.75
N LEU A 315 -20.27 -22.51 -12.08
CA LEU A 315 -20.64 -21.33 -11.29
C LEU A 315 -21.06 -21.70 -9.87
N ARG A 316 -21.82 -22.80 -9.70
CA ARG A 316 -22.19 -23.31 -8.38
C ARG A 316 -20.96 -23.73 -7.58
N GLY A 317 -19.98 -24.38 -8.21
CA GLY A 317 -18.72 -24.74 -7.57
C GLY A 317 -17.93 -23.52 -7.09
N VAL A 318 -17.79 -22.50 -7.93
CA VAL A 318 -17.13 -21.24 -7.57
C VAL A 318 -17.88 -20.51 -6.45
N HIS A 319 -19.21 -20.50 -6.49
CA HIS A 319 -20.02 -19.88 -5.43
C HIS A 319 -19.76 -20.54 -4.07
N ASN A 320 -19.79 -21.88 -4.01
CA ASN A 320 -19.52 -22.61 -2.78
C ASN A 320 -18.09 -22.38 -2.26
N GLN A 321 -17.10 -22.25 -3.15
CA GLN A 321 -15.72 -21.91 -2.76
C GLN A 321 -15.62 -20.50 -2.18
N LEU A 322 -16.31 -19.52 -2.77
CA LEU A 322 -16.37 -18.15 -2.25
C LEU A 322 -17.06 -18.09 -0.88
N GLU A 323 -18.11 -18.88 -0.68
CA GLU A 323 -18.81 -18.99 0.60
C GLU A 323 -17.89 -19.58 1.69
N ALA A 324 -17.20 -20.69 1.39
CA ALA A 324 -16.23 -21.30 2.31
C ALA A 324 -15.08 -20.34 2.68
N LEU A 325 -14.53 -19.61 1.69
CA LEU A 325 -13.52 -18.58 1.95
C LEU A 325 -14.05 -17.42 2.81
N GLY A 326 -15.33 -17.08 2.64
CA GLY A 326 -16.01 -16.08 3.48
C GLY A 326 -16.12 -16.53 4.94
N GLU A 327 -16.44 -17.81 5.18
CA GLU A 327 -16.49 -18.39 6.53
C GLU A 327 -15.10 -18.44 7.20
N GLU A 328 -14.06 -18.86 6.46
CA GLU A 328 -12.68 -18.85 6.94
C GLU A 328 -12.21 -17.44 7.32
N TRP A 329 -12.50 -16.45 6.46
CA TRP A 329 -12.16 -15.06 6.73
C TRP A 329 -12.86 -14.54 7.99
N ASN A 330 -14.15 -14.83 8.18
CA ASN A 330 -14.90 -14.44 9.37
C ASN A 330 -14.31 -15.08 10.65
N SER A 331 -13.90 -16.35 10.58
CA SER A 331 -13.23 -17.04 11.69
C SER A 331 -11.89 -16.38 12.04
N LEU A 332 -11.06 -16.09 11.04
CA LEU A 332 -9.78 -15.39 11.23
C LEU A 332 -9.97 -13.98 11.79
N PHE A 333 -10.99 -13.27 11.33
CA PHE A 333 -11.32 -11.93 11.84
C PHE A 333 -11.63 -11.96 13.34
N GLU A 334 -12.48 -12.89 13.79
CA GLU A 334 -12.80 -13.02 15.22
C GLU A 334 -11.61 -13.52 16.06
N GLN A 335 -10.71 -14.33 15.50
CA GLN A 335 -9.45 -14.69 16.15
C GLN A 335 -8.53 -13.49 16.33
N ASN A 336 -8.35 -12.67 15.28
CA ASN A 336 -7.53 -11.46 15.33
C ASN A 336 -8.06 -10.45 16.35
N LYS A 337 -9.38 -10.32 16.46
CA LYS A 337 -10.04 -9.50 17.48
C LYS A 337 -9.74 -9.98 18.91
N LYS A 338 -9.78 -11.29 19.16
CA LYS A 338 -9.38 -11.88 20.45
C LYS A 338 -7.90 -11.64 20.75
N LEU A 339 -7.04 -11.83 19.75
CA LEU A 339 -5.60 -11.61 19.90
C LEU A 339 -5.29 -10.15 20.24
N ALA A 340 -5.97 -9.20 19.62
CA ALA A 340 -5.84 -7.77 19.92
C ALA A 340 -6.24 -7.43 21.37
N ALA A 341 -7.30 -8.06 21.89
CA ALA A 341 -7.71 -7.90 23.28
C ALA A 341 -6.64 -8.44 24.25
N ASN A 342 -6.11 -9.64 23.98
CA ASN A 342 -5.04 -10.25 24.78
C ASN A 342 -3.75 -9.40 24.75
N LEU A 343 -3.42 -8.81 23.60
CA LEU A 343 -2.27 -7.92 23.48
C LEU A 343 -2.44 -6.64 24.33
N LYS A 344 -3.66 -6.11 24.40
CA LYS A 344 -3.97 -4.95 25.23
C LYS A 344 -3.82 -5.27 26.72
N GLU A 345 -4.31 -6.43 27.14
CA GLU A 345 -4.18 -6.90 28.52
C GLU A 345 -2.72 -7.13 28.92
N THR A 346 -1.95 -7.83 28.08
CA THR A 346 -0.52 -8.09 28.33
C THR A 346 0.29 -6.80 28.38
N LYS A 347 0.00 -5.81 27.53
CA LYS A 347 0.62 -4.47 27.61
C LYS A 347 0.33 -3.78 28.93
N GLN A 348 -0.89 -3.88 29.45
CA GLN A 348 -1.25 -3.29 30.74
C GLN A 348 -0.52 -3.98 31.90
N ILE A 349 -0.41 -5.31 31.86
CA ILE A 349 0.35 -6.08 32.85
C ILE A 349 1.83 -5.67 32.83
N ALA A 350 2.43 -5.53 31.65
CA ALA A 350 3.81 -5.09 31.50
C ALA A 350 4.04 -3.70 32.10
N LYS A 351 3.15 -2.73 31.80
CA LYS A 351 3.23 -1.37 32.36
C LYS A 351 3.14 -1.36 33.89
N ASN A 352 2.28 -2.19 34.47
CA ASN A 352 2.16 -2.33 35.92
C ASN A 352 3.43 -2.97 36.54
N ALA A 353 4.06 -3.92 35.84
CA ALA A 353 5.31 -4.53 36.29
C ALA A 353 6.48 -3.52 36.25
N GLU A 354 6.56 -2.70 35.21
CA GLU A 354 7.56 -1.62 35.09
C GLU A 354 7.41 -0.59 36.21
N GLY A 355 6.18 -0.19 36.54
CA GLY A 355 5.90 0.68 37.69
C GLY A 355 6.35 0.08 39.03
N ARG A 356 6.24 -1.24 39.21
CA ARG A 356 6.76 -1.91 40.41
C ARG A 356 8.29 -1.96 40.42
N ALA A 357 8.92 -2.29 39.28
CA ALA A 357 10.38 -2.36 39.16
C ALA A 357 11.04 -1.01 39.47
N THR A 358 10.48 0.09 38.95
CA THR A 358 10.94 1.45 39.27
C THR A 358 10.78 1.78 40.76
N GLY A 359 9.67 1.38 41.38
CA GLY A 359 9.47 1.51 42.83
C GLY A 359 10.53 0.75 43.64
N TYR A 360 10.84 -0.49 43.28
CA TYR A 360 11.91 -1.27 43.92
C TYR A 360 13.28 -0.65 43.72
N HIS A 361 13.59 -0.16 42.51
CA HIS A 361 14.86 0.51 42.22
C HIS A 361 15.05 1.77 43.10
N ASN A 362 14.02 2.59 43.25
CA ASN A 362 14.08 3.77 44.11
C ASN A 362 14.29 3.41 45.59
N SER A 363 13.59 2.37 46.05
CA SER A 363 13.72 1.87 47.43
C SER A 363 15.11 1.32 47.68
N PHE A 364 15.67 0.58 46.72
CA PHE A 364 17.04 0.06 46.77
C PHE A 364 18.07 1.20 46.87
N ASN A 365 17.96 2.23 46.02
CA ASN A 365 18.86 3.39 46.06
C ASN A 365 18.79 4.11 47.42
N GLN A 366 17.60 4.21 48.02
CA GLN A 366 17.44 4.80 49.35
C GLN A 366 18.13 3.97 50.44
N VAL A 367 18.03 2.64 50.38
CA VAL A 367 18.71 1.74 51.31
C VAL A 367 20.22 1.82 51.13
N GLN A 368 20.70 1.85 49.88
CA GLN A 368 22.12 2.00 49.57
C GLN A 368 22.70 3.29 50.16
N ALA A 369 22.03 4.44 49.98
CA ALA A 369 22.47 5.71 50.56
C ALA A 369 22.52 5.68 52.11
N LYS A 370 21.56 5.01 52.76
CA LYS A 370 21.59 4.82 54.21
C LYS A 370 22.75 3.93 54.65
N LEU A 371 23.04 2.87 53.88
CA LEU A 371 24.14 1.96 54.17
C LEU A 371 25.50 2.68 54.06
N GLU A 372 25.69 3.50 53.04
CA GLU A 372 26.90 4.34 52.88
C GLU A 372 27.07 5.29 54.07
N LYS A 373 25.98 5.90 54.56
CA LYS A 373 26.03 6.76 55.75
C LYS A 373 26.48 5.99 56.99
N VAL A 374 25.91 4.81 57.23
CA VAL A 374 26.29 3.95 58.37
C VAL A 374 27.74 3.49 58.25
N HIS A 375 28.21 3.17 57.05
CA HIS A 375 29.60 2.80 56.84
C HIS A 375 30.55 3.94 57.19
N LYS A 376 30.21 5.18 56.82
CA LYS A 376 31.00 6.36 57.17
C LYS A 376 31.02 6.61 58.69
N GLU A 377 29.86 6.55 59.34
CA GLU A 377 29.76 6.69 60.81
C GLU A 377 30.60 5.62 61.54
N LYS A 378 30.63 4.39 61.00
CA LYS A 378 31.47 3.31 61.52
C LYS A 378 32.97 3.63 61.39
N GLU A 379 33.42 4.11 60.23
CA GLU A 379 34.83 4.48 60.01
C GLU A 379 35.28 5.60 60.96
N GLU A 380 34.42 6.61 61.19
CA GLU A 380 34.68 7.71 62.12
C GLU A 380 34.82 7.20 63.57
N LEU A 381 33.97 6.26 63.98
CA LEU A 381 34.05 5.62 65.30
C LEU A 381 35.31 4.75 65.45
N GLU A 382 35.67 3.97 64.43
CA GLU A 382 36.90 3.15 64.44
C GLU A 382 38.16 4.03 64.52
N ALA A 383 38.19 5.16 63.79
CA ALA A 383 39.28 6.14 63.88
C ALA A 383 39.37 6.77 65.27
N SER A 384 38.23 7.12 65.87
CA SER A 384 38.17 7.67 67.23
C SER A 384 38.70 6.68 68.28
N LEU A 385 38.32 5.40 68.15
CA LEU A 385 38.79 4.33 69.04
C LEU A 385 40.30 4.11 68.91
N GLN A 386 40.85 4.14 67.70
CA GLN A 386 42.30 4.03 67.48
C GLN A 386 43.07 5.19 68.14
N LEU A 387 42.55 6.42 68.03
CA LEU A 387 43.16 7.59 68.67
C LEU A 387 43.21 7.43 70.19
N GLU A 388 42.10 7.01 70.82
CA GLU A 388 42.02 6.77 72.26
C GLU A 388 43.01 5.69 72.72
N GLN A 389 43.13 4.59 71.97
CA GLN A 389 44.10 3.53 72.25
C GLN A 389 45.56 3.99 72.14
N THR A 390 45.87 4.93 71.24
CA THR A 390 47.23 5.50 71.12
C THR A 390 47.58 6.44 72.27
N MET A 391 46.64 7.29 72.74
CA MET A 391 46.89 8.18 73.87
C MET A 391 47.12 7.42 75.19
N HIS A 392 46.48 6.25 75.37
CA HIS A 392 46.73 5.43 76.55
C HIS A 392 48.10 4.74 76.54
N ARG A 393 48.73 4.51 75.37
CA ARG A 393 50.10 3.97 75.29
C ARG A 393 51.18 5.00 75.61
N ASP A 394 50.95 6.28 75.29
CA ASP A 394 51.93 7.34 75.50
C ASP A 394 51.91 7.93 76.93
N GLY A 395 50.88 7.60 77.74
CA GLY A 395 50.76 8.03 79.13
C GLY A 395 51.44 7.13 80.18
N ASP A 396 51.90 5.93 79.79
CA ASP A 396 52.54 4.93 80.66
C ASP A 396 54.08 4.82 80.43
N ALA A 397 54.67 5.72 79.64
CA ALA A 397 56.12 5.85 79.40
C ALA A 397 56.70 7.06 80.14
#